data_AF-A0A914FIW0-F1
#
_entry.id   AF-A0A914FIW0-F1
#
_cell.length_a   1.000
_cell.length_b   1.000
_cell.length_c   1.000
_cell.angle_alpha   90.00
_cell.angle_beta   90.00
_cell.angle_gamma   90.00
#
_symmetry.space_group_name_H-M   'P 1'
#
loop_
_entity.id
_entity.type
_entity.pdbx_description
1 polymer ?
#
loop_
_entity_poly.entity_id
_entity_poly.type
_entity_poly.pdbx_seq_one_letter_code
_entity_poly.pdbx_strand_id
1 'polypeptide(L)' 'MFHDIVIHELLHSVGLWHEHMRHDRDQFIKVHYENIARGKLMR' A
#
# COMPACT_ATOMS: atom_id res chain seq x y z
N MET A 1 -9.85 7.30 14.88
CA MET A 1 -10.49 6.91 13.61
C MET A 1 -10.21 7.92 12.49
N PHE A 2 -10.50 9.22 12.64
CA PHE A 2 -10.12 10.21 11.61
C PHE A 2 -8.65 10.62 11.66
N HIS A 3 -8.03 10.63 12.84
CA HIS A 3 -6.66 11.10 13.00
C HIS A 3 -5.65 10.32 12.15
N ASP A 4 -5.74 8.99 12.13
CA ASP A 4 -4.82 8.11 11.39
C ASP A 4 -5.00 8.25 9.88
N ILE A 5 -6.24 8.44 9.42
CA ILE A 5 -6.55 8.70 8.01
C ILE A 5 -5.99 10.06 7.58
N VAL A 6 -6.17 11.11 8.40
CA VAL A 6 -5.63 12.43 8.11
C VAL A 6 -4.10 12.37 8.02
N ILE A 7 -3.44 11.67 8.94
CA ILE A 7 -1.98 11.47 8.88
C ILE A 7 -1.60 10.72 7.59
N HIS A 8 -2.29 9.62 7.26
CA HIS A 8 -2.02 8.83 6.06
C HIS A 8 -2.07 9.67 4.77
N GLU A 9 -3.10 10.49 4.60
CA GLU A 9 -3.24 11.34 3.42
C GLU A 9 -2.24 12.52 3.41
N LEU A 10 -1.86 13.04 4.58
CA LEU A 10 -0.75 13.99 4.68
C LEU A 10 0.59 13.35 4.29
N LEU A 11 0.83 12.09 4.66
CA LEU A 11 2.02 11.33 4.25
C LEU A 11 2.05 11.13 2.73
N HIS A 12 0.90 10.84 2.12
CA HIS A 12 0.78 10.82 0.65
C HIS A 12 1.06 12.19 0.03
N SER A 13 0.60 13.28 0.66
CA SER A 13 0.83 14.65 0.18
C SER A 13 2.31 15.05 0.18
N VAL A 14 3.11 14.50 1.10
CA VAL A 14 4.58 14.72 1.15
C VAL A 14 5.37 13.71 0.31
N GLY A 15 4.69 12.81 -0.42
CA GLY A 15 5.30 11.92 -1.40
C GLY A 15 5.59 10.50 -0.93
N LEU A 16 5.05 10.07 0.22
CA LEU A 16 5.15 8.68 0.65
C LEU A 16 4.11 7.80 -0.05
N TRP A 17 4.51 6.58 -0.39
CA TRP A 17 3.64 5.55 -0.95
C TRP A 17 3.27 4.51 0.12
N HIS A 18 2.32 3.63 -0.17
CA HIS A 18 2.03 2.51 0.72
C HIS A 18 3.28 1.65 0.92
N GLU A 19 3.59 1.29 2.16
CA GLU A 19 4.83 0.59 2.53
C GLU A 19 5.02 -0.73 1.76
N HIS A 20 3.93 -1.45 1.47
CA HIS A 20 3.96 -2.67 0.67
C HIS A 20 4.29 -2.42 -0.82
N MET A 21 4.47 -1.17 -1.27
CA MET A 21 4.89 -0.85 -2.64
C MET A 21 6.41 -0.68 -2.76
N ARG A 22 7.14 -0.79 -1.65
CA ARG A 22 8.61 -0.76 -1.66
C ARG A 22 9.17 -1.83 -2.60
N HIS A 23 10.32 -1.51 -3.21
CA HIS A 23 11.02 -2.40 -4.14
C HIS A 23 11.46 -3.72 -3.48
N ASP A 24 11.80 -3.68 -2.19
CA ASP A 24 12.29 -4.81 -1.41
C ASP A 24 11.19 -5.55 -0.63
N ARG A 25 9.90 -5.22 -0.84
CA ARG A 25 8.78 -5.78 -0.07
C ARG A 25 8.78 -7.32 -0.02
N ASP A 26 9.22 -7.98 -1.10
CA ASP A 26 9.12 -9.43 -1.25
C ASP A 26 10.13 -10.17 -0.32
N GLN A 27 11.03 -9.43 0.34
CA GLN A 27 11.88 -9.93 1.44
C GLN A 27 11.14 -10.00 2.78
N PHE A 28 10.02 -9.28 2.94
CA PHE A 28 9.31 -9.09 4.21
C PHE A 28 7.89 -9.64 4.18
N ILE A 29 7.22 -9.57 3.04
CA ILE A 29 5.82 -9.98 2.87
C ILE A 29 5.65 -10.87 1.65
N LYS A 30 4.63 -11.73 1.67
CA LYS A 30 4.17 -12.51 0.52
C LYS A 30 2.80 -12.01 0.07
N VAL A 31 2.70 -11.58 -1.18
CA VAL A 31 1.42 -11.20 -1.78
C VAL A 31 0.72 -12.46 -2.32
N HIS A 32 -0.47 -12.75 -1.79
CA HIS A 32 -1.35 -13.81 -2.28
C HIS A 32 -2.21 -13.28 -3.43
N TYR A 33 -1.65 -13.26 -4.64
CA TYR A 33 -2.29 -12.68 -5.83
C TYR A 33 -3.62 -13.37 -6.18
N GLU A 34 -3.77 -14.65 -5.85
CA GLU A 34 -5.00 -15.41 -5.99
C GLU A 34 -6.19 -14.83 -5.20
N ASN A 35 -5.90 -14.07 -4.14
CA ASN A 35 -6.91 -13.46 -3.27
C ASN A 35 -7.21 -12.00 -3.65
N ILE A 36 -6.55 -11.45 -4.68
CA ILE A 36 -6.79 -10.07 -5.11
C ILE A 36 -8.04 -10.02 -5.99
N ALA A 37 -9.00 -9.17 -5.64
CA ALA A 37 -10.22 -8.99 -6.40
C ALA A 37 -9.94 -8.62 -7.87
N ARG A 38 -10.70 -9.22 -8.79
CA ARG A 38 -10.55 -8.98 -10.23
C ARG A 38 -10.66 -7.48 -10.53
N GLY A 39 -9.71 -6.95 -11.30
CA GLY A 39 -9.65 -5.52 -11.66
C GLY A 39 -8.98 -4.62 -10.62
N LYS A 40 -8.52 -5.17 -9.49
CA LYS A 40 -7.70 -4.46 -8.49
C LYS A 40 -6.20 -4.75 -8.58
N LEU A 41 -5.77 -5.64 -9.49
CA LEU A 41 -4.36 -5.75 -9.82
C LEU A 41 -3.92 -4.41 -10.43
N MET A 42 -3.04 -3.69 -9.74
CA MET A 42 -2.36 -2.54 -10.33
C MET A 42 -1.54 -3.07 -11.51
N ARG A 43 -1.85 -2.56 -12.71
CA ARG A 43 -1.01 -2.77 -13.90
C ARG A 43 0.19 -1.85 -13.83
#